data_AF-A0A4Q2ULD1-F1
#
_entry.id   AF-A0A4Q2ULD1-F1
#
_cell.length_a   1.000
_cell.length_b   1.000
_cell.length_c   1.000
_cell.angle_alpha   90.00
_cell.angle_beta   90.00
_cell.angle_gamma   90.00
#
_symmetry.space_group_name_H-M   'P 1'
#
loop_
_entity.id
_entity.type
_entity.pdbx_description
1 polymer ?
#
loop_
_entity_poly.entity_id
_entity_poly.type
_entity_poly.pdbx_seq_one_letter_code
_entity_poly.pdbx_strand_id
1 'polypeptide(L)'
;MQLIDQLIGQTSQIAYFSGASNYTWLQLRNGDRQLLAKPLTYFEQRLPGFVRIHKTALINPMYVSQVFPPLRAKMAGAVLMEDGIKLPVSRRRWEQVLLELHPIRSSTAAADETKGQIETNATTPAVSAACMVLAITSADGLSVIRQCMDGLGLTCALHHLERGAELASALQLAPPDEQPTLIILDARANKADRVLTLSGLKRHKRLRAIPVIWLAARDADTTQAYELDANSVIVVSDDDASFTRAIEQVCQYWLMIVQLPPSVAVLSQ
;
A
#
# COMPACT_ATOMS: atom_id res chain seq x y z
N MET A 1 4.42 -19.02 21.73
CA MET A 1 5.91 -19.09 21.75
C MET A 1 6.42 -20.32 21.00
N GLN A 2 5.80 -21.49 21.15
CA GLN A 2 6.22 -22.77 20.55
C GLN A 2 6.34 -22.79 19.01
N LEU A 3 5.47 -22.10 18.26
CA LEU A 3 5.48 -22.16 16.78
C LEU A 3 6.72 -21.51 16.15
N ILE A 4 7.18 -20.36 16.67
CA ILE A 4 8.34 -19.65 16.08
C ILE A 4 9.63 -20.44 16.33
N ASP A 5 9.76 -21.01 17.52
CA ASP A 5 10.95 -21.82 17.87
C ASP A 5 10.99 -23.12 17.07
N GLN A 6 9.83 -23.75 16.81
CA GLN A 6 9.71 -24.89 15.90
C GLN A 6 10.12 -24.55 14.47
N LEU A 7 9.68 -23.40 13.95
CA LEU A 7 10.04 -22.94 12.60
C LEU A 7 11.54 -22.65 12.48
N ILE A 8 12.14 -21.98 13.48
CA ILE A 8 13.59 -21.74 13.52
C ILE A 8 14.37 -23.07 13.53
N GLY A 9 13.82 -24.13 14.12
CA GLY A 9 14.40 -25.48 14.07
C GLY A 9 14.37 -26.17 12.71
N GLN A 10 13.56 -25.68 11.75
CA GLN A 10 13.36 -26.26 10.42
C GLN A 10 13.94 -25.36 9.31
N THR A 11 15.17 -24.91 9.47
CA THR A 11 15.83 -23.95 8.55
C THR A 11 15.89 -24.41 7.10
N SER A 12 15.94 -25.73 6.84
CA SER A 12 15.92 -26.33 5.50
C SER A 12 14.58 -26.28 4.78
N GLN A 13 13.51 -25.82 5.43
CA GLN A 13 12.24 -25.56 4.76
C GLN A 13 12.07 -24.08 4.39
N ILE A 14 12.94 -23.22 4.92
CA ILE A 14 12.80 -21.78 4.84
C ILE A 14 13.60 -21.23 3.66
N ALA A 15 12.90 -20.64 2.69
CA ALA A 15 13.49 -20.03 1.51
C ALA A 15 14.03 -18.62 1.80
N TYR A 16 13.15 -17.74 2.30
CA TYR A 16 13.51 -16.38 2.67
C TYR A 16 12.45 -15.77 3.58
N PHE A 17 12.79 -14.61 4.11
CA PHE A 17 11.91 -13.76 4.88
C PHE A 17 11.80 -12.39 4.23
N SER A 18 10.59 -11.83 4.21
CA SER A 18 10.29 -10.48 3.75
C SER A 18 9.72 -9.63 4.89
N GLY A 19 10.40 -8.54 5.21
CA GLY A 19 10.06 -7.67 6.33
C GLY A 19 8.87 -6.76 6.01
N ALA A 20 7.90 -6.73 6.93
CA ALA A 20 6.74 -5.84 6.94
C ALA A 20 6.70 -5.08 8.28
N SER A 21 7.67 -4.17 8.47
CA SER A 21 7.85 -3.42 9.73
C SER A 21 8.09 -4.35 10.94
N ASN A 22 7.17 -4.39 11.91
CA ASN A 22 7.25 -5.24 13.10
C ASN A 22 6.86 -6.70 12.84
N TYR A 23 6.47 -7.03 11.61
CA TYR A 23 6.13 -8.37 11.16
C TYR A 23 7.10 -8.85 10.10
N THR A 24 7.15 -10.16 9.93
CA THR A 24 7.96 -10.80 8.91
C THR A 24 7.15 -11.87 8.21
N TRP A 25 7.09 -11.80 6.89
CA TRP A 25 6.62 -12.88 6.06
C TRP A 25 7.72 -13.93 5.94
N LEU A 26 7.44 -15.14 6.39
CA LEU A 26 8.21 -16.34 6.14
C LEU A 26 7.72 -16.98 4.83
N GLN A 27 8.64 -17.22 3.89
CA GLN A 27 8.40 -18.02 2.70
C GLN A 27 9.04 -19.40 2.88
N LEU A 28 8.23 -20.45 2.78
CA LEU A 28 8.68 -21.83 2.76
C LEU A 28 8.92 -22.31 1.32
N ARG A 29 9.78 -23.32 1.18
CA ARG A 29 10.15 -23.92 -0.11
C ARG A 29 8.97 -24.55 -0.86
N ASN A 30 7.96 -25.01 -0.13
CA ASN A 30 6.74 -25.59 -0.73
C ASN A 30 5.79 -24.52 -1.31
N GLY A 31 6.14 -23.23 -1.22
CA GLY A 31 5.30 -22.11 -1.66
C GLY A 31 4.42 -21.53 -0.55
N ASP A 32 4.33 -22.18 0.62
CA ASP A 32 3.54 -21.66 1.73
C ASP A 32 4.15 -20.40 2.31
N ARG A 33 3.27 -19.48 2.71
CA ARG A 33 3.66 -18.19 3.25
C ARG A 33 2.98 -17.95 4.60
N GLN A 34 3.78 -17.61 5.61
CA GLN A 34 3.31 -17.39 6.98
C GLN A 34 3.71 -16.01 7.48
N LEU A 35 2.80 -15.32 8.19
CA LEU A 35 3.10 -14.04 8.83
C LEU A 35 3.52 -14.26 10.28
N LEU A 36 4.69 -13.76 10.64
CA LEU A 36 5.25 -13.88 11.98
C LEU A 36 5.29 -12.52 12.67
N ALA A 37 4.80 -12.46 13.91
CA ALA A 37 4.78 -11.26 14.75
C ALA A 37 6.14 -10.95 15.39
N LYS A 38 7.20 -11.02 14.59
CA LYS A 38 8.57 -10.64 14.97
C LYS A 38 9.21 -9.86 13.81
N PRO A 39 9.98 -8.80 14.09
CA PRO A 39 10.66 -8.04 13.05
C PRO A 39 11.79 -8.87 12.42
N LEU A 40 12.22 -8.49 11.23
CA LEU A 40 13.22 -9.25 10.47
C LEU A 40 14.58 -9.37 11.20
N THR A 41 14.91 -8.39 12.06
CA THR A 41 16.11 -8.41 12.93
C THR A 41 16.07 -9.51 13.99
N TYR A 42 14.88 -9.93 14.44
CA TYR A 42 14.71 -11.04 15.38
C TYR A 42 15.21 -12.36 14.82
N PHE A 43 14.95 -12.60 13.53
CA PHE A 43 15.33 -13.81 12.80
C PHE A 43 16.80 -13.79 12.38
N GLU A 44 17.29 -12.63 11.92
CA GLU A 44 18.70 -12.42 11.57
C GLU A 44 19.65 -12.80 12.72
N GLN A 45 19.28 -12.50 13.98
CA GLN A 45 20.07 -12.86 15.16
C GLN A 45 20.04 -14.35 15.53
N ARG A 46 19.02 -15.09 15.06
CA ARG A 46 18.75 -16.49 15.46
C ARG A 46 19.02 -17.50 14.36
N LEU A 47 19.29 -17.03 13.15
CA LEU A 47 19.51 -17.84 11.96
C LEU A 47 20.88 -17.52 11.35
N PRO A 48 21.98 -18.05 11.92
CA PRO A 48 23.34 -17.69 11.52
C PRO A 48 23.72 -18.10 10.08
N GLY A 49 22.93 -18.95 9.42
CA GLY A 49 23.11 -19.31 8.00
C GLY A 49 22.32 -18.44 7.01
N PHE A 50 21.56 -17.45 7.49
CA PHE A 50 20.74 -16.59 6.64
C PHE A 50 21.44 -15.26 6.38
N VAL A 51 21.31 -14.77 5.15
CA VAL A 51 22.03 -13.59 4.66
C VAL A 51 21.07 -12.43 4.50
N ARG A 52 21.36 -11.33 5.19
CA ARG A 52 20.51 -10.14 5.18
C ARG A 52 20.83 -9.25 3.99
N ILE A 53 20.21 -9.51 2.84
CA ILE A 53 20.48 -8.76 1.60
C ILE A 53 19.87 -7.35 1.55
N HIS A 54 18.78 -7.07 2.27
CA HIS A 54 18.06 -5.79 2.21
C HIS A 54 17.41 -5.40 3.54
N LYS A 55 17.03 -4.13 3.72
CA LYS A 55 16.23 -3.70 4.88
C LYS A 55 14.88 -4.44 5.00
N THR A 56 14.39 -5.04 3.93
CA THR A 56 13.16 -5.85 3.93
C THR A 56 13.38 -7.31 3.51
N ALA A 57 14.62 -7.80 3.35
CA ALA A 57 14.84 -9.18 2.93
C ALA A 57 16.01 -9.83 3.66
N LEU A 58 15.77 -11.04 4.16
CA LEU A 58 16.72 -11.99 4.75
C LEU A 58 16.53 -13.31 4.02
N ILE A 59 17.55 -13.82 3.34
CA ILE A 59 17.43 -14.98 2.46
C ILE A 59 18.22 -16.16 2.99
N ASN A 60 17.81 -17.37 2.62
CA ASN A 60 18.65 -18.54 2.76
C ASN A 60 19.50 -18.69 1.48
N PRO A 61 20.85 -18.61 1.58
CA PRO A 61 21.75 -18.80 0.45
C PRO A 61 21.53 -20.08 -0.36
N MET A 62 21.06 -21.14 0.30
CA MET A 62 20.86 -22.45 -0.32
C MET A 62 19.80 -22.44 -1.43
N TYR A 63 18.87 -21.49 -1.41
CA TYR A 63 17.77 -21.40 -2.37
C TYR A 63 17.93 -20.22 -3.33
N VAL A 64 19.17 -19.77 -3.52
CA VAL A 64 19.49 -18.67 -4.44
C VAL A 64 19.90 -19.23 -5.80
N SER A 65 19.02 -19.06 -6.78
CA SER A 65 19.30 -19.43 -8.18
C SER A 65 20.36 -18.51 -8.79
N GLN A 66 20.14 -17.19 -8.79
CA GLN A 66 21.04 -16.25 -9.47
C GLN A 66 21.31 -14.99 -8.66
N VAL A 67 22.48 -14.40 -8.86
CA VAL A 67 22.85 -13.10 -8.30
C VAL A 67 23.16 -12.15 -9.45
N PHE A 68 22.49 -11.00 -9.47
CA PHE A 68 22.65 -9.95 -10.46
C PHE A 68 23.46 -8.80 -9.86
N PRO A 69 24.67 -8.53 -10.36
CA PRO A 69 25.45 -7.39 -9.91
C PRO A 69 24.78 -6.06 -10.26
N PRO A 70 25.01 -5.01 -9.46
CA PRO A 70 24.54 -3.68 -9.80
C PRO A 70 25.19 -3.22 -11.11
N LEU A 71 24.37 -2.81 -12.09
CA LEU A 71 24.83 -2.38 -13.42
C LEU A 71 25.72 -1.11 -13.39
N ARG A 72 25.65 -0.34 -12.30
CA ARG A 72 26.45 0.86 -12.02
C ARG A 72 26.72 0.95 -10.52
N ALA A 73 27.83 1.56 -10.11
CA ALA A 73 28.20 1.72 -8.70
C ALA A 73 27.11 2.36 -7.80
N LYS A 74 26.18 3.13 -8.39
CA LYS A 74 25.05 3.76 -7.67
C LYS A 74 23.75 2.96 -7.67
N MET A 75 23.64 1.80 -8.34
CA MET A 75 22.43 0.99 -8.43
C MET A 75 22.43 -0.18 -7.43
N ALA A 76 21.25 -0.72 -7.11
CA ALA A 76 21.12 -1.92 -6.31
C ALA A 76 21.37 -3.17 -7.18
N GLY A 77 22.04 -4.18 -6.62
CA GLY A 77 22.05 -5.53 -7.20
C GLY A 77 20.72 -6.24 -6.92
N ALA A 78 20.58 -7.46 -7.41
CA ALA A 78 19.41 -8.29 -7.11
C ALA A 78 19.80 -9.76 -6.95
N VAL A 79 18.96 -10.51 -6.26
CA VAL A 79 19.07 -11.95 -6.07
C VAL A 79 17.79 -12.60 -6.58
N LEU A 80 17.91 -13.68 -7.34
CA LEU A 80 16.82 -14.53 -7.79
C LEU A 80 16.76 -15.77 -6.91
N MET A 81 15.63 -15.98 -6.27
CA MET A 81 15.34 -17.19 -5.50
C MET A 81 14.88 -18.32 -6.43
N GLU A 82 14.96 -19.58 -5.98
CA GLU A 82 14.53 -20.75 -6.77
C GLU A 82 13.04 -20.73 -7.17
N ASP A 83 12.18 -20.03 -6.42
CA ASP A 83 10.77 -19.83 -6.74
C ASP A 83 10.54 -18.76 -7.83
N GLY A 84 11.61 -18.20 -8.41
CA GLY A 84 11.57 -17.17 -9.43
C GLY A 84 11.41 -15.75 -8.89
N ILE A 85 11.31 -15.56 -7.57
CA ILE A 85 11.16 -14.23 -6.98
C ILE A 85 12.51 -13.49 -6.98
N LYS A 86 12.49 -12.26 -7.50
CA LYS A 86 13.65 -11.37 -7.55
C LYS A 86 13.63 -10.39 -6.38
N LEU A 87 14.61 -10.47 -5.49
CA LEU A 87 14.76 -9.63 -4.32
C LEU A 87 15.92 -8.64 -4.49
N PRO A 88 15.73 -7.33 -4.21
CA PRO A 88 16.80 -6.35 -4.33
C PRO A 88 17.85 -6.52 -3.23
N VAL A 89 19.12 -6.25 -3.56
CA VAL A 89 20.23 -6.23 -2.60
C VAL A 89 20.63 -4.78 -2.32
N SER A 90 20.67 -4.40 -1.05
CA SER A 90 21.12 -3.06 -0.65
C SER A 90 22.57 -2.83 -1.06
N ARG A 91 22.85 -1.68 -1.69
CA ARG A 91 24.20 -1.24 -2.10
C ARG A 91 25.26 -1.44 -1.02
N ARG A 92 24.95 -0.99 0.21
CA ARG A 92 25.83 -1.07 1.38
C ARG A 92 26.14 -2.49 1.84
N ARG A 93 25.34 -3.47 1.42
CA ARG A 93 25.49 -4.88 1.80
C ARG A 93 26.01 -5.74 0.65
N TRP A 94 26.26 -5.14 -0.51
CA TRP A 94 26.66 -5.87 -1.71
C TRP A 94 27.96 -6.67 -1.50
N GLU A 95 28.99 -6.06 -0.91
CA GLU A 95 30.28 -6.74 -0.65
C GLU A 95 30.13 -7.91 0.33
N GLN A 96 29.36 -7.73 1.40
CA GLN A 96 29.08 -8.78 2.38
C GLN A 96 28.28 -9.94 1.75
N VAL A 97 27.25 -9.62 0.98
CA VAL A 97 26.40 -10.61 0.30
C VAL A 97 27.21 -11.40 -0.71
N LEU A 98 28.15 -10.77 -1.42
CA LEU A 98 29.07 -11.52 -2.27
C LEU A 98 29.90 -12.50 -1.44
N LEU A 99 30.58 -12.07 -0.39
CA LEU A 99 31.42 -12.96 0.44
C LEU A 99 30.65 -14.16 1.00
N GLU A 100 29.40 -13.97 1.42
CA GLU A 100 28.56 -15.02 2.00
C GLU A 100 27.93 -15.95 0.94
N LEU A 101 27.83 -15.52 -0.32
CA LEU A 101 27.26 -16.32 -1.42
C LEU A 101 28.30 -16.99 -2.34
N HIS A 102 29.60 -16.62 -2.25
CA HIS A 102 30.68 -17.18 -3.08
C HIS A 102 30.97 -18.69 -2.88
N PRO A 103 30.76 -19.34 -1.71
CA PRO A 103 31.10 -20.75 -1.56
C PRO A 103 30.22 -21.73 -2.36
N ILE A 104 29.12 -21.27 -2.98
CA ILE A 104 28.07 -22.16 -3.55
C ILE A 104 28.11 -22.19 -5.10
N ARG A 105 28.87 -21.31 -5.77
CA ARG A 105 28.74 -21.02 -7.21
C ARG A 105 29.89 -21.48 -8.11
N SER A 106 30.70 -22.47 -7.72
CA SER A 106 31.74 -23.04 -8.61
C SER A 106 31.29 -24.30 -9.35
N SER A 107 30.10 -24.29 -9.97
CA SER A 107 29.72 -25.27 -10.99
C SER A 107 28.42 -24.86 -11.67
N THR A 108 28.48 -23.93 -12.63
CA THR A 108 28.02 -24.06 -14.03
C THR A 108 27.92 -22.68 -14.70
N ALA A 109 28.86 -22.43 -15.62
CA ALA A 109 28.73 -21.48 -16.74
C ALA A 109 27.70 -22.06 -17.76
N ALA A 110 27.16 -21.40 -18.79
CA ALA A 110 27.49 -20.19 -19.55
C ALA A 110 26.27 -19.85 -20.47
N ALA A 111 26.34 -18.68 -21.12
CA ALA A 111 25.59 -18.24 -22.31
C ALA A 111 24.09 -17.92 -22.09
N ASP A 112 23.46 -16.94 -22.75
CA ASP A 112 23.79 -16.29 -24.01
C ASP A 112 23.15 -14.89 -24.07
N GLU A 113 23.75 -14.02 -24.86
CA GLU A 113 23.28 -12.67 -25.18
C GLU A 113 22.24 -12.73 -26.29
N THR A 114 21.12 -12.02 -26.20
CA THR A 114 20.46 -11.51 -27.42
C THR A 114 19.70 -10.20 -27.17
N LYS A 115 20.10 -9.19 -27.94
CA LYS A 115 19.40 -7.91 -28.17
C LYS A 115 18.14 -8.13 -29.02
N GLY A 116 17.07 -7.44 -28.68
CA GLY A 116 15.95 -7.10 -29.58
C GLY A 116 15.14 -5.98 -28.92
N GLN A 117 15.32 -4.73 -29.33
CA GLN A 117 14.42 -4.01 -30.23
C GLN A 117 12.94 -4.20 -29.84
N ILE A 118 12.39 -3.21 -29.12
CA ILE A 118 10.94 -3.02 -29.03
C ILE A 118 10.63 -1.75 -29.80
N GLU A 119 9.97 -1.99 -30.93
CA GLU A 119 9.33 -1.02 -31.79
C GLU A 119 8.23 -0.27 -31.02
N THR A 120 8.22 1.03 -31.24
CA THR A 120 7.13 1.93 -30.90
C THR A 120 5.89 1.56 -31.69
N ASN A 121 4.90 0.96 -31.03
CA ASN A 121 3.52 1.03 -31.47
C ASN A 121 2.70 1.74 -30.41
N ALA A 122 2.46 3.02 -30.68
CA ALA A 122 1.43 3.80 -30.03
C ALA A 122 0.07 3.24 -30.46
N THR A 123 -0.49 2.38 -29.61
CA THR A 123 -1.87 1.95 -29.70
C THR A 123 -2.59 2.46 -28.45
N THR A 124 -3.40 3.49 -28.64
CA THR A 124 -4.43 3.90 -27.67
C THR A 124 -5.42 2.75 -27.52
N PRO A 125 -5.69 2.33 -26.28
CA PRO A 125 -7.05 2.42 -25.73
C PRO A 125 -6.95 2.91 -24.27
N ALA A 126 -7.94 3.33 -23.49
CA ALA A 126 -9.37 3.52 -23.59
C ALA A 126 -9.75 4.17 -22.24
N VAL A 127 -10.79 5.01 -22.21
CA VAL A 127 -11.57 5.46 -21.04
C VAL A 127 -10.79 5.52 -19.71
N SER A 128 -10.24 6.70 -19.42
CA SER A 128 -9.74 7.05 -18.08
C SER A 128 -10.84 6.77 -17.05
N ALA A 129 -10.62 5.80 -16.15
CA ALA A 129 -11.47 5.63 -14.98
C ALA A 129 -11.39 6.93 -14.17
N ALA A 130 -12.39 7.79 -14.34
CA ALA A 130 -12.38 9.12 -13.74
C ALA A 130 -12.37 8.96 -12.22
N CYS A 131 -11.24 9.31 -11.61
CA CYS A 131 -11.13 9.44 -10.17
C CYS A 131 -12.19 10.46 -9.71
N MET A 132 -13.13 10.05 -8.86
CA MET A 132 -14.16 10.93 -8.29
C MET A 132 -14.01 10.97 -6.77
N VAL A 133 -13.75 12.16 -6.25
CA VAL A 133 -13.69 12.46 -4.83
C VAL A 133 -15.01 13.10 -4.40
N LEU A 134 -15.65 12.54 -3.38
CA LEU A 134 -16.82 13.14 -2.75
C LEU A 134 -16.42 13.71 -1.38
N ALA A 135 -16.58 15.01 -1.21
CA ALA A 135 -16.34 15.70 0.05
C ALA A 135 -17.67 16.04 0.73
N ILE A 136 -17.85 15.58 1.98
CA ILE A 136 -18.97 15.95 2.82
C ILE A 136 -18.48 16.89 3.93
N THR A 137 -18.54 18.18 3.67
CA THR A 137 -17.89 19.22 4.50
C THR A 137 -18.64 20.56 4.36
N SER A 138 -18.22 21.59 5.09
CA SER A 138 -18.73 22.96 4.94
C SER A 138 -18.22 23.61 3.64
N ALA A 139 -18.76 24.78 3.27
CA ALA A 139 -18.28 25.57 2.15
C ALA A 139 -16.80 25.97 2.28
N ASP A 140 -16.37 26.31 3.50
CA ASP A 140 -14.97 26.66 3.79
C ASP A 140 -14.07 25.43 3.61
N GLY A 141 -14.51 24.27 4.13
CA GLY A 141 -13.80 23.02 3.95
C GLY A 141 -13.66 22.62 2.48
N LEU A 142 -14.72 22.80 1.68
CA LEU A 142 -14.68 22.57 0.24
C LEU A 142 -13.65 23.45 -0.46
N SER A 143 -13.59 24.73 -0.10
CA SER A 143 -12.66 25.70 -0.70
C SER A 143 -11.21 25.27 -0.50
N VAL A 144 -10.87 24.83 0.71
CA VAL A 144 -9.52 24.33 1.02
C VAL A 144 -9.21 23.02 0.27
N ILE A 145 -10.14 22.08 0.20
CA ILE A 145 -9.95 20.82 -0.54
C ILE A 145 -9.70 21.11 -2.02
N ARG A 146 -10.53 21.96 -2.63
CA ARG A 146 -10.38 22.35 -4.03
C ARG A 146 -9.02 23.01 -4.28
N GLN A 147 -8.63 23.98 -3.43
CA GLN A 147 -7.33 24.64 -3.55
C GLN A 147 -6.16 23.67 -3.44
N CYS A 148 -6.22 22.69 -2.54
CA CYS A 148 -5.17 21.67 -2.41
C CYS A 148 -5.11 20.76 -3.64
N MET A 149 -6.27 20.34 -4.16
CA MET A 149 -6.33 19.51 -5.37
C MET A 149 -5.78 20.26 -6.60
N ASP A 150 -6.16 21.53 -6.77
CA ASP A 150 -5.70 22.38 -7.85
C ASP A 150 -4.20 22.64 -7.75
N GLY A 151 -3.69 22.95 -6.55
CA GLY A 151 -2.27 23.18 -6.29
C GLY A 151 -1.38 21.95 -6.55
N LEU A 152 -1.96 20.75 -6.44
CA LEU A 152 -1.30 19.48 -6.75
C LEU A 152 -1.50 19.04 -8.22
N GLY A 153 -2.28 19.79 -9.00
CA GLY A 153 -2.57 19.46 -10.41
C GLY A 153 -3.41 18.19 -10.58
N LEU A 154 -4.27 17.87 -9.61
CA LEU A 154 -5.09 16.66 -9.65
C LEU A 154 -6.28 16.84 -10.60
N THR A 155 -6.51 15.84 -11.46
CA THR A 155 -7.60 15.85 -12.46
C THR A 155 -8.87 15.13 -12.00
N CYS A 156 -8.90 14.68 -10.75
CA CYS A 156 -10.07 14.01 -10.18
C CYS A 156 -11.28 14.95 -10.11
N ALA A 157 -12.48 14.45 -10.43
CA ALA A 157 -13.71 15.19 -10.21
C ALA A 157 -13.96 15.34 -8.70
N LEU A 158 -14.30 16.56 -8.26
CA LEU A 158 -14.64 16.85 -6.86
C LEU A 158 -16.13 17.18 -6.74
N HIS A 159 -16.89 16.29 -6.10
CA HIS A 159 -18.28 16.49 -5.74
C HIS A 159 -18.39 16.89 -4.27
N HIS A 160 -19.41 17.68 -3.94
CA HIS A 160 -19.60 18.21 -2.59
C HIS A 160 -21.03 18.00 -2.11
N LEU A 161 -21.16 17.67 -0.82
CA LEU A 161 -22.41 17.66 -0.09
C LEU A 161 -22.19 18.30 1.28
N GLU A 162 -23.18 19.01 1.80
CA GLU A 162 -23.10 19.48 3.20
C GLU A 162 -23.55 18.42 4.21
N ARG A 163 -24.46 17.52 3.78
CA ARG A 163 -25.08 16.48 4.61
C ARG A 163 -24.97 15.12 3.93
N GLY A 164 -24.84 14.06 4.72
CA GLY A 164 -24.60 12.70 4.20
C GLY A 164 -25.63 11.64 4.59
N ALA A 165 -26.62 11.94 5.45
CA ALA A 165 -27.57 10.93 5.95
C ALA A 165 -28.25 10.07 4.85
N GLU A 166 -28.56 10.66 3.70
CA GLU A 166 -29.22 9.97 2.57
C GLU A 166 -28.24 9.44 1.51
N LEU A 167 -26.94 9.68 1.69
CA LEU A 167 -25.91 9.39 0.69
C LEU A 167 -25.89 7.91 0.29
N ALA A 168 -25.99 7.01 1.27
CA ALA A 168 -25.95 5.58 1.00
C ALA A 168 -27.10 5.12 0.10
N SER A 169 -28.29 5.70 0.25
CA SER A 169 -29.44 5.42 -0.61
C SER A 169 -29.24 6.01 -2.01
N ALA A 170 -28.76 7.26 -2.08
CA ALA A 170 -28.46 7.91 -3.36
C ALA A 170 -27.40 7.13 -4.17
N LEU A 171 -26.29 6.73 -3.54
CA LEU A 171 -25.22 5.98 -4.18
C LEU A 171 -25.61 4.55 -4.59
N GLN A 172 -26.66 3.97 -4.01
CA GLN A 172 -27.20 2.68 -4.47
C GLN A 172 -27.97 2.81 -5.78
N LEU A 173 -28.64 3.94 -5.97
CA LEU A 173 -29.38 4.26 -7.20
C LEU A 173 -28.48 4.88 -8.27
N ALA A 174 -27.36 5.49 -7.88
CA ALA A 174 -26.39 6.07 -8.79
C ALA A 174 -25.78 5.01 -9.72
N PRO A 175 -25.55 5.37 -11.01
CA PRO A 175 -24.89 4.49 -11.94
C PRO A 175 -23.41 4.29 -11.55
N PRO A 176 -22.78 3.18 -11.97
CA PRO A 176 -21.46 2.80 -11.45
C PRO A 176 -20.30 3.75 -11.79
N ASP A 177 -20.43 4.52 -12.86
CA ASP A 177 -19.52 5.57 -13.34
C ASP A 177 -19.66 6.90 -12.57
N GLU A 178 -20.75 7.08 -11.83
CA GLU A 178 -20.97 8.22 -10.94
C GLU A 178 -20.66 7.90 -9.47
N GLN A 179 -20.07 6.74 -9.18
CA GLN A 179 -19.68 6.40 -7.82
C GLN A 179 -18.33 7.01 -7.43
N PRO A 180 -18.22 7.56 -6.20
CA PRO A 180 -16.96 8.09 -5.73
C PRO A 180 -15.96 6.96 -5.49
N THR A 181 -14.72 7.20 -5.88
CA THR A 181 -13.58 6.32 -5.60
C THR A 181 -12.92 6.65 -4.26
N LEU A 182 -13.24 7.82 -3.69
CA LEU A 182 -12.81 8.26 -2.36
C LEU A 182 -13.85 9.19 -1.73
N ILE A 183 -14.11 9.04 -0.43
CA ILE A 183 -14.97 9.96 0.34
C ILE A 183 -14.16 10.65 1.43
N ILE A 184 -14.20 11.98 1.48
CA ILE A 184 -13.72 12.79 2.59
C ILE A 184 -14.93 13.21 3.42
N LEU A 185 -14.97 12.77 4.69
CA LEU A 185 -16.09 12.95 5.59
C LEU A 185 -15.68 13.84 6.76
N ASP A 186 -16.06 15.11 6.72
CA ASP A 186 -15.71 16.08 7.76
C ASP A 186 -16.74 16.07 8.89
N ALA A 187 -16.33 15.54 10.05
CA ALA A 187 -17.19 15.39 11.22
C ALA A 187 -17.03 16.50 12.26
N ARG A 188 -16.18 17.51 12.01
CA ARG A 188 -15.92 18.60 12.96
C ARG A 188 -17.18 19.41 13.26
N ALA A 189 -17.98 19.71 12.24
CA ALA A 189 -19.18 20.53 12.41
C ALA A 189 -20.46 19.72 12.78
N ASN A 190 -20.58 18.47 12.32
CA ASN A 190 -21.79 17.66 12.55
C ASN A 190 -21.48 16.17 12.67
N LYS A 191 -20.92 15.77 13.82
CA LYS A 191 -20.54 14.37 14.11
C LYS A 191 -21.71 13.40 13.95
N ALA A 192 -22.91 13.76 14.40
CA ALA A 192 -24.08 12.88 14.37
C ALA A 192 -24.47 12.48 12.94
N ASP A 193 -24.56 13.44 12.02
CA ASP A 193 -24.82 13.15 10.60
C ASP A 193 -23.70 12.29 9.99
N ARG A 194 -22.44 12.54 10.34
CA ARG A 194 -21.31 11.77 9.79
C ARG A 194 -21.28 10.34 10.26
N VAL A 195 -21.65 10.09 11.52
CA VAL A 195 -21.81 8.72 12.05
C VAL A 195 -22.88 7.97 11.28
N LEU A 196 -24.05 8.58 11.06
CA LEU A 196 -25.13 7.98 10.27
C LEU A 196 -24.69 7.72 8.83
N THR A 197 -23.98 8.68 8.22
CA THR A 197 -23.45 8.59 6.86
C THR A 197 -22.48 7.43 6.71
N LEU A 198 -21.43 7.38 7.54
CA LEU A 198 -20.42 6.32 7.50
C LEU A 198 -21.05 4.95 7.74
N SER A 199 -21.93 4.88 8.73
CA SER A 199 -22.64 3.64 9.05
C SER A 199 -23.53 3.16 7.90
N GLY A 200 -24.21 4.07 7.20
CA GLY A 200 -24.98 3.75 6.00
C GLY A 200 -24.09 3.19 4.89
N LEU A 201 -23.00 3.88 4.56
CA LEU A 201 -22.06 3.45 3.53
C LEU A 201 -21.48 2.06 3.79
N LYS A 202 -21.06 1.78 5.02
CA LYS A 202 -20.34 0.54 5.36
C LYS A 202 -21.25 -0.69 5.53
N ARG A 203 -22.56 -0.50 5.74
CA ARG A 203 -23.54 -1.59 5.77
C ARG A 203 -23.83 -2.19 4.39
N HIS A 204 -23.65 -1.43 3.31
CA HIS A 204 -23.97 -1.89 1.96
C HIS A 204 -22.77 -2.55 1.27
N LYS A 205 -22.93 -3.80 0.82
CA LYS A 205 -21.87 -4.60 0.18
C LYS A 205 -21.20 -3.88 -1.01
N ARG A 206 -21.99 -3.13 -1.80
CA ARG A 206 -21.49 -2.39 -2.97
C ARG A 206 -20.65 -1.17 -2.59
N LEU A 207 -21.03 -0.49 -1.50
CA LEU A 207 -20.45 0.81 -1.11
C LEU A 207 -19.32 0.67 -0.09
N ARG A 208 -19.29 -0.42 0.69
CA ARG A 208 -18.31 -0.60 1.77
C ARG A 208 -16.85 -0.62 1.31
N ALA A 209 -16.61 -0.93 0.03
CA ALA A 209 -15.29 -0.91 -0.58
C ALA A 209 -14.76 0.51 -0.80
N ILE A 210 -15.64 1.50 -0.89
CA ILE A 210 -15.25 2.91 -1.07
C ILE A 210 -14.50 3.37 0.20
N PRO A 211 -13.25 3.84 0.06
CA PRO A 211 -12.49 4.33 1.19
C PRO A 211 -13.13 5.62 1.73
N VAL A 212 -13.28 5.69 3.05
CA VAL A 212 -13.80 6.88 3.74
C VAL A 212 -12.74 7.42 4.69
N ILE A 213 -12.34 8.66 4.47
CA ILE A 213 -11.43 9.42 5.34
C ILE A 213 -12.28 10.28 6.27
N TRP A 214 -12.15 10.06 7.56
CA TRP A 214 -12.86 10.81 8.59
C TRP A 214 -11.99 11.98 9.09
N LEU A 215 -12.51 13.20 9.05
CA LEU A 215 -11.86 14.36 9.68
C LEU A 215 -12.53 14.65 11.02
N ALA A 216 -11.75 14.73 12.09
CA ALA A 216 -12.22 14.94 13.46
C ALA A 216 -11.59 16.21 14.05
N ALA A 217 -12.30 16.83 15.00
CA ALA A 217 -11.75 17.93 15.79
C ALA A 217 -10.72 17.40 16.80
N ARG A 218 -9.85 18.27 17.30
CA ARG A 218 -8.72 17.91 18.19
C ARG A 218 -9.11 17.16 19.46
N ASP A 219 -10.25 17.50 20.03
CA ASP A 219 -10.78 17.00 21.30
C ASP A 219 -11.91 15.96 21.12
N ALA A 220 -12.25 15.61 19.87
CA ALA A 220 -13.32 14.67 19.60
C ALA A 220 -12.90 13.22 19.90
N ASP A 221 -13.80 12.45 20.51
CA ASP A 221 -13.65 10.99 20.57
C ASP A 221 -13.76 10.38 19.17
N THR A 222 -12.69 9.71 18.74
CA THR A 222 -12.54 9.11 17.41
C THR A 222 -12.83 7.61 17.36
N THR A 223 -13.06 6.97 18.51
CA THR A 223 -13.20 5.50 18.62
C THR A 223 -14.31 4.98 17.71
N GLN A 224 -15.47 5.64 17.74
CA GLN A 224 -16.64 5.29 16.96
C GLN A 224 -16.39 5.31 15.44
N ALA A 225 -15.51 6.20 14.93
CA ALA A 225 -15.22 6.25 13.50
C ALA A 225 -14.51 4.97 13.03
N TYR A 226 -13.58 4.45 13.83
CA TYR A 226 -12.90 3.19 13.55
C TYR A 226 -13.80 1.97 13.71
N GLU A 227 -14.65 1.94 14.75
CA GLU A 227 -15.65 0.87 14.93
C GLU A 227 -16.63 0.76 13.75
N LEU A 228 -16.82 1.87 13.04
CA LEU A 228 -17.63 1.97 11.83
C LEU A 228 -16.83 1.78 10.54
N ASP A 229 -15.63 1.17 10.59
CA ASP A 229 -14.79 0.86 9.42
C ASP A 229 -14.32 2.10 8.62
N ALA A 230 -14.10 3.26 9.26
CA ALA A 230 -13.38 4.35 8.62
C ALA A 230 -11.97 3.90 8.23
N ASN A 231 -11.55 4.22 7.00
CA ASN A 231 -10.25 3.78 6.48
C ASN A 231 -9.09 4.60 7.06
N SER A 232 -9.36 5.85 7.41
CA SER A 232 -8.44 6.74 8.11
C SER A 232 -9.24 7.72 8.95
N VAL A 233 -8.69 8.10 10.10
CA VAL A 233 -9.20 9.18 10.95
C VAL A 233 -8.09 10.18 11.12
N ILE A 234 -8.39 11.43 10.81
CA ILE A 234 -7.43 12.54 10.81
C ILE A 234 -7.95 13.59 11.77
N VAL A 235 -7.17 13.82 12.81
CA VAL A 235 -7.46 14.84 13.81
C VAL A 235 -6.88 16.16 13.33
N VAL A 236 -7.73 17.17 13.21
CA VAL A 236 -7.38 18.49 12.70
C VAL A 236 -7.71 19.54 13.74
N SER A 237 -6.78 20.48 13.94
CA SER A 237 -7.03 21.68 14.75
C SER A 237 -8.03 22.61 14.03
N ASP A 238 -8.64 23.53 14.77
CA ASP A 238 -9.62 24.48 14.21
C ASP A 238 -8.99 25.65 13.45
N ASP A 239 -7.66 25.73 13.38
CA ASP A 239 -6.98 26.74 12.57
C ASP A 239 -6.87 26.33 11.09
N ASP A 240 -7.10 27.31 10.21
CA ASP A 240 -7.12 27.10 8.75
C ASP A 240 -5.80 26.51 8.22
N ALA A 241 -4.66 26.94 8.76
CA ALA A 241 -3.35 26.47 8.32
C ALA A 241 -3.16 24.96 8.58
N SER A 242 -3.58 24.48 9.75
CA SER A 242 -3.58 23.06 10.09
C SER A 242 -4.54 22.28 9.20
N PHE A 243 -5.71 22.84 8.89
CA PHE A 243 -6.66 22.20 7.99
C PHE A 243 -6.11 22.06 6.57
N THR A 244 -5.57 23.13 5.99
CA THR A 244 -4.91 23.10 4.68
C THR A 244 -3.80 22.06 4.63
N ARG A 245 -2.92 22.04 5.64
CA ARG A 245 -1.82 21.07 5.69
C ARG A 245 -2.31 19.63 5.78
N ALA A 246 -3.33 19.37 6.60
CA ALA A 246 -3.92 18.04 6.73
C ALA A 246 -4.53 17.56 5.41
N ILE A 247 -5.28 18.44 4.73
CA ILE A 247 -5.90 18.12 3.44
C ILE A 247 -4.86 17.92 2.33
N GLU A 248 -3.81 18.74 2.29
CA GLU A 248 -2.71 18.55 1.33
C GLU A 248 -2.07 17.15 1.49
N GLN A 249 -1.79 16.74 2.73
CA GLN A 249 -1.25 15.41 3.03
C GLN A 249 -2.23 14.30 2.66
N VAL A 250 -3.53 14.50 2.88
CA VAL A 250 -4.58 13.58 2.46
C VAL A 250 -4.56 13.39 0.95
N CYS A 251 -4.56 14.47 0.18
CA CYS A 251 -4.55 14.43 -1.27
C CYS A 251 -3.29 13.74 -1.80
N GLN A 252 -2.11 14.13 -1.31
CA GLN A 252 -0.84 13.51 -1.71
C GLN A 252 -0.85 11.99 -1.45
N TYR A 253 -1.30 11.55 -0.28
CA TYR A 253 -1.30 10.13 0.04
C TYR A 253 -2.38 9.37 -0.74
N TRP A 254 -3.65 9.78 -0.62
CA TRP A 254 -4.77 8.99 -1.14
C TRP A 254 -4.96 9.09 -2.64
N LEU A 255 -4.54 10.20 -3.28
CA LEU A 255 -4.77 10.43 -4.70
C LEU A 255 -3.51 10.24 -5.55
N MET A 256 -2.32 10.15 -4.94
CA MET A 256 -1.06 9.93 -5.68
C MET A 256 -0.31 8.67 -5.28
N ILE A 257 -0.47 8.18 -4.05
CA ILE A 257 0.27 7.00 -3.55
C ILE A 257 -0.62 5.77 -3.48
N VAL A 258 -1.86 5.92 -3.00
CA VAL A 258 -2.80 4.81 -2.84
C VAL A 258 -3.39 4.40 -4.18
N GLN A 259 -3.43 3.10 -4.43
CA GLN A 259 -4.28 2.53 -5.48
C GLN A 259 -5.71 2.45 -4.96
N LEU A 260 -6.54 3.42 -5.34
CA LEU A 260 -7.97 3.42 -5.01
C LEU A 260 -8.67 2.22 -5.68
N PRO A 261 -9.73 1.68 -5.06
CA PRO A 261 -10.54 0.67 -5.72
C PRO A 261 -11.09 1.26 -7.02
N PRO A 262 -11.18 0.46 -8.09
CA PRO A 262 -11.78 0.93 -9.32
C PRO A 262 -13.23 1.34 -9.04
N SER A 263 -13.75 2.31 -9.81
CA SER A 263 -15.18 2.61 -9.74
C SER A 263 -15.97 1.31 -9.96
N VAL A 264 -17.13 1.18 -9.30
CA VAL A 264 -17.93 -0.05 -9.31
C VAL A 264 -18.28 -0.51 -10.74
N ALA A 265 -18.18 0.39 -11.73
CA ALA A 265 -18.28 0.09 -13.15
C ALA A 265 -17.36 -1.05 -13.62
N VAL A 266 -16.16 -1.17 -13.06
CA VAL A 266 -15.13 -2.12 -13.54
C VAL A 266 -15.26 -3.49 -12.87
N LEU A 267 -15.92 -3.57 -11.70
CA LEU A 267 -16.11 -4.84 -10.96
C LEU A 267 -17.31 -5.66 -11.45
N SER A 268 -17.95 -5.23 -12.54
CA SER A 268 -19.17 -5.83 -13.11
C SER A 268 -18.91 -6.58 -14.43
N GLN A 269 -17.65 -6.81 -14.80
CA GLN A 269 -17.25 -7.63 -15.95
C GLN A 269 -16.58 -8.93 -15.50
#